data_AF-A0A9P0QFI3-F1
#
_entry.id   AF-A0A9P0QFI3-F1
#
_cell.length_a   1.000
_cell.length_b   1.000
_cell.length_c   1.000
_cell.angle_alpha   90.00
_cell.angle_beta   90.00
_cell.angle_gamma   90.00
#
_symmetry.space_group_name_H-M   'P 1'
#
loop_
_entity.id
_entity.type
_entity.pdbx_description
1 polymer ?
#
loop_
_entity_poly.entity_id
_entity_poly.type
_entity_poly.pdbx_seq_one_letter_code
_entity_poly.pdbx_strand_id
1 'polypeptide(L)'
;MARLKVQNKNTKAHHEAKKRRQREAMRRLRESRRQDPEKYEEDKRKERERYYRRKEAGQIKTIDQMSEREKRNQGKSGGIEVKNTILERKMQRSSSLNYKKTHHLPLQSRKN
;
A
#
# COMPACT_ATOMS: atom_id res chain seq x y z
N MET A 1 17.32 -24.30 37.79
CA MET A 1 17.25 -24.84 36.41
C MET A 1 16.05 -24.23 35.68
N ALA A 2 16.24 -23.12 34.96
CA ALA A 2 15.14 -22.46 34.23
C ALA A 2 14.88 -23.21 32.91
N ARG A 3 13.70 -23.82 32.76
CA ARG A 3 13.24 -24.42 31.49
C ARG A 3 13.09 -23.31 30.46
N LEU A 4 13.96 -23.29 29.46
CA LEU A 4 13.77 -22.55 28.21
C LEU A 4 12.43 -22.97 27.60
N LYS A 5 11.44 -22.08 27.63
CA LYS A 5 10.16 -22.27 26.93
C LYS A 5 10.46 -22.30 25.44
N VAL A 6 10.52 -23.50 24.87
CA VAL A 6 10.57 -23.71 23.41
C VAL A 6 9.30 -23.06 22.84
N GLN A 7 9.45 -21.87 22.26
CA GLN A 7 8.36 -21.18 21.60
C GLN A 7 7.89 -22.03 20.42
N ASN A 8 6.67 -22.53 20.49
CA ASN A 8 6.09 -23.36 19.46
C ASN A 8 5.85 -22.51 18.19
N LYS A 9 6.77 -22.63 17.22
CA LYS A 9 6.83 -21.82 15.99
C LYS A 9 5.65 -22.07 15.04
N ASN A 10 4.82 -23.07 15.33
CA ASN A 10 3.71 -23.53 14.48
C ASN A 10 2.35 -22.91 14.84
N THR A 11 2.32 -21.91 15.71
CA THR A 11 1.07 -21.22 16.07
C THR A 11 0.69 -20.17 15.02
N LYS A 12 -0.62 -19.99 14.79
CA LYS A 12 -1.15 -18.92 13.92
C LYS A 12 -0.61 -17.54 14.32
N ALA A 13 -0.57 -17.26 15.63
CA ALA A 13 -0.04 -16.02 16.19
C ALA A 13 1.44 -15.79 15.85
N HIS A 14 2.27 -16.85 15.89
CA HIS A 14 3.67 -16.75 15.49
C HIS A 14 3.81 -16.44 13.99
N HIS A 15 2.98 -17.05 13.14
CA HIS A 15 2.98 -16.76 11.71
C HIS A 15 2.54 -15.32 11.42
N GLU A 16 1.53 -14.80 12.11
CA GLU A 16 1.09 -13.41 11.97
C GLU A 16 2.17 -12.42 12.43
N ALA A 17 2.80 -12.68 13.57
CA ALA A 17 3.93 -11.88 14.05
C ALA A 17 5.09 -11.88 13.06
N LYS A 18 5.40 -13.03 12.44
CA LYS A 18 6.42 -13.14 11.39
C LYS A 18 6.05 -12.31 10.15
N LYS A 19 4.80 -12.41 9.67
CA LYS A 19 4.30 -11.61 8.54
C LYS A 19 4.38 -10.12 8.85
N ARG A 20 4.00 -9.69 10.07
CA ARG A 20 4.08 -8.30 10.49
C ARG A 20 5.51 -7.78 10.51
N ARG A 21 6.44 -8.54 11.11
CA ARG A 21 7.87 -8.19 11.12
C ARG A 21 8.44 -8.07 9.71
N GLN A 22 8.08 -8.97 8.80
CA GLN A 22 8.47 -8.90 7.40
C GLN A 22 7.93 -7.64 6.71
N ARG A 23 6.66 -7.29 6.92
CA ARG A 23 6.06 -6.05 6.37
C ARG A 23 6.77 -4.80 6.89
N GLU A 24 7.04 -4.74 8.19
CA GLU A 24 7.75 -3.62 8.81
C GLU A 24 9.20 -3.51 8.30
N ALA A 25 9.91 -4.63 8.15
CA ALA A 25 11.25 -4.66 7.58
C ALA A 25 11.27 -4.17 6.12
N MET A 26 10.34 -4.64 5.29
CA MET A 26 10.20 -4.20 3.90
C MET A 26 9.85 -2.71 3.80
N ARG A 27 9.03 -2.21 4.72
CA ARG A 27 8.71 -0.79 4.80
C ARG A 27 9.96 0.05 5.11
N ARG A 28 10.72 -0.33 6.14
CA ARG A 28 11.98 0.35 6.51
C ARG A 28 12.99 0.34 5.37
N LEU A 29 13.13 -0.79 4.66
CA LEU A 29 14.00 -0.89 3.49
C LEU A 29 13.58 0.07 2.37
N ARG A 30 12.28 0.21 2.11
CA ARG A 30 11.78 1.16 1.09
C ARG A 30 12.05 2.61 1.52
N GLU A 31 11.83 2.91 2.79
CA GLU A 31 12.08 4.25 3.35
C GLU A 31 13.57 4.61 3.28
N SER A 32 14.47 3.68 3.62
CA SER A 32 15.93 3.93 3.54
C SER A 32 16.40 4.13 2.11
N ARG A 33 15.91 3.33 1.15
CA ARG A 33 16.26 3.50 -0.27
C ARG A 33 15.73 4.81 -0.86
N ARG A 34 14.65 5.37 -0.32
CA ARG A 34 14.14 6.69 -0.74
C ARG A 34 14.97 7.85 -0.19
N GLN A 35 15.63 7.65 0.94
CA GLN A 35 16.50 8.65 1.56
C GLN A 35 17.91 8.68 0.96
N ASP A 36 18.28 7.64 0.22
CA ASP A 36 19.55 7.51 -0.52
C ASP A 36 19.33 7.90 -2.00
N PRO A 37 19.80 9.08 -2.46
CA PRO A 37 19.52 9.57 -3.80
C PRO A 37 20.06 8.66 -4.91
N GLU A 38 21.25 8.08 -4.72
CA GLU A 38 21.87 7.23 -5.74
C GLU A 38 21.08 5.93 -5.92
N LYS A 39 20.69 5.29 -4.83
CA LYS A 39 19.88 4.07 -4.89
C LYS A 39 18.47 4.33 -5.42
N TYR A 40 17.90 5.49 -5.09
CA TYR A 40 16.60 5.89 -5.60
C TYR A 40 16.63 6.06 -7.12
N GLU A 41 17.62 6.78 -7.65
CA GLU A 41 17.75 6.99 -9.09
C GLU A 41 18.08 5.69 -9.83
N GLU A 42 18.90 4.81 -9.25
CA GLU A 42 19.17 3.49 -9.82
C GLU A 42 17.90 2.63 -9.91
N ASP A 43 17.04 2.65 -8.88
CA ASP A 43 15.75 1.96 -8.91
C ASP A 43 14.83 2.51 -9.99
N LYS A 44 14.76 3.84 -10.13
CA LYS A 44 13.99 4.49 -11.20
C LYS A 44 14.52 4.13 -12.58
N ARG A 45 15.84 4.05 -12.75
CA ARG A 45 16.46 3.60 -14.01
C ARG A 45 16.05 2.17 -14.35
N LYS A 46 16.21 1.24 -13.41
CA LYS A 46 15.80 -0.18 -13.58
C LYS A 46 14.30 -0.31 -13.86
N GLU A 47 13.48 0.53 -13.25
CA GLU A 47 12.03 0.57 -13.51
C GLU A 47 11.74 0.99 -14.96
N ARG A 48 12.39 2.06 -15.45
CA ARG A 48 12.26 2.51 -16.85
C ARG A 48 12.74 1.43 -17.82
N GLU A 49 13.89 0.81 -17.59
CA GLU A 49 14.41 -0.28 -18.43
C GLU A 49 13.43 -1.45 -18.50
N ARG A 50 12.84 -1.86 -17.37
CA ARG A 50 11.80 -2.90 -17.36
C ARG A 50 10.56 -2.49 -18.15
N TYR A 51 10.13 -1.24 -18.02
CA TYR A 51 9.00 -0.72 -18.79
C TYR A 51 9.27 -0.81 -20.29
N TYR A 52 10.42 -0.31 -20.76
CA TYR A 52 10.77 -0.38 -22.18
C TYR A 52 10.87 -1.82 -22.68
N ARG A 53 11.49 -2.72 -21.92
CA ARG A 53 11.54 -4.15 -22.27
C ARG A 53 10.15 -4.76 -22.43
N ARG A 54 9.20 -4.43 -21.54
CA ARG A 54 7.81 -4.92 -21.65
C ARG A 54 7.08 -4.31 -22.84
N LYS A 55 7.36 -3.04 -23.14
CA LYS A 55 6.80 -2.33 -24.29
C LYS A 55 7.30 -2.95 -25.61
N GLU A 56 8.60 -3.19 -25.72
CA GLU A 56 9.23 -3.87 -26.86
C GLU A 56 8.71 -5.31 -27.02
N ALA A 57 8.53 -6.03 -25.91
CA ALA A 57 7.93 -7.36 -25.91
C ALA A 57 6.42 -7.38 -26.23
N GLY A 58 5.79 -6.23 -26.50
CA GLY A 58 4.37 -6.12 -26.81
C GLY A 58 3.43 -6.38 -25.63
N GLN A 59 3.95 -6.47 -24.41
CA GLN A 59 3.16 -6.68 -23.19
C GLN A 59 2.45 -5.41 -22.72
N ILE A 60 2.93 -4.25 -23.15
CA ILE A 60 2.31 -2.95 -22.89
C ILE A 60 1.88 -2.36 -24.24
N LYS A 61 0.57 -2.35 -24.49
CA LYS A 61 -0.04 -1.78 -25.70
C LYS A 61 -0.38 -0.31 -25.48
N THR A 62 -0.20 0.52 -26.50
CA THR A 62 -0.80 1.86 -26.54
C THR A 62 -2.28 1.76 -26.92
N ILE A 63 -3.06 2.82 -26.68
CA ILE A 63 -4.51 2.85 -26.96
C ILE A 63 -4.78 2.49 -28.44
N ASP A 64 -3.95 2.98 -29.36
CA ASP A 64 -4.10 2.72 -30.79
C ASP A 64 -3.83 1.25 -31.17
N GLN A 65 -3.06 0.54 -30.34
CA GLN A 65 -2.74 -0.88 -30.51
C GLN A 65 -3.76 -1.80 -29.82
N MET A 66 -4.72 -1.24 -29.07
CA MET A 66 -5.75 -2.00 -28.38
C MET A 66 -6.98 -2.22 -29.28
N SER A 67 -7.57 -3.41 -29.18
CA SER A 67 -8.88 -3.69 -29.77
C SER A 67 -9.99 -2.92 -29.04
N GLU A 68 -11.12 -2.70 -29.72
CA GLU A 68 -12.29 -2.05 -29.12
C GLU A 68 -12.81 -2.77 -27.86
N ARG A 69 -12.65 -4.10 -27.80
CA ARG A 69 -12.98 -4.90 -26.61
C ARG A 69 -12.03 -4.61 -25.46
N GLU A 70 -10.73 -4.53 -25.72
CA GLU A 70 -9.72 -4.20 -24.71
C GLU A 70 -9.89 -2.77 -24.18
N LYS A 71 -10.14 -1.78 -25.07
CA LYS A 71 -10.44 -0.39 -24.69
C LYS A 71 -11.66 -0.32 -23.76
N ARG A 72 -12.74 -1.02 -24.12
CA ARG A 72 -13.97 -1.09 -23.32
C ARG A 72 -13.73 -1.72 -21.95
N ASN A 73 -12.94 -2.79 -21.88
CA ASN A 73 -12.60 -3.45 -20.62
C ASN A 73 -11.73 -2.55 -19.73
N GLN A 74 -10.76 -1.84 -20.30
CA GLN A 74 -9.95 -0.88 -19.56
C GLN A 74 -10.80 0.26 -18.99
N GLY A 75 -11.69 0.85 -19.79
CA GLY A 75 -12.64 1.86 -19.33
C GLY A 75 -13.54 1.40 -18.18
N LYS A 76 -14.01 0.14 -18.22
CA LYS A 76 -14.78 -0.47 -17.12
C LYS A 76 -13.93 -0.65 -15.85
N SER A 77 -12.71 -1.14 -15.98
CA SER A 77 -11.80 -1.32 -14.83
C SER A 77 -11.45 0.01 -14.16
N GLY A 78 -11.14 1.06 -14.93
CA GLY A 78 -10.88 2.40 -14.40
C GLY A 78 -12.09 2.99 -13.67
N GLY A 79 -13.29 2.79 -14.21
CA GLY A 79 -14.53 3.21 -13.53
C GLY A 79 -14.78 2.49 -12.19
N ILE A 80 -14.35 1.24 -12.05
CA ILE A 80 -14.45 0.47 -10.81
C ILE A 80 -13.42 0.97 -9.78
N GLU A 81 -12.17 1.20 -10.19
CA GLU A 81 -11.13 1.74 -9.30
C GLU A 81 -11.49 3.14 -8.77
N VAL A 82 -12.04 4.01 -9.62
CA VAL A 82 -12.52 5.33 -9.20
C VAL A 82 -13.66 5.22 -8.17
N LYS A 83 -14.59 4.28 -8.35
CA LYS A 83 -15.66 4.04 -7.37
C LYS A 83 -15.11 3.54 -6.03
N ASN A 84 -14.16 2.62 -6.06
CA ASN A 84 -13.54 2.06 -4.85
C ASN A 84 -12.76 3.12 -4.07
N THR A 85 -11.97 3.95 -4.74
CA THR A 85 -11.23 5.05 -4.09
C THR A 85 -12.15 6.10 -3.47
N ILE A 86 -13.28 6.41 -4.12
CA ILE A 86 -14.32 7.28 -3.54
C ILE A 86 -14.96 6.62 -2.31
N LEU A 87 -15.24 5.32 -2.36
CA LEU A 87 -15.82 4.57 -1.24
C LEU A 87 -14.87 4.53 -0.04
N GLU A 88 -13.58 4.28 -0.27
CA GLU A 88 -12.54 4.29 0.76
C GLU A 88 -12.41 5.68 1.41
N ARG A 89 -12.43 6.76 0.63
CA ARG A 89 -12.44 8.13 1.19
C ARG A 89 -13.68 8.40 2.04
N LYS A 90 -14.85 7.90 1.63
CA LYS A 90 -16.09 8.02 2.43
C LYS A 90 -15.99 7.24 3.74
N MET A 91 -15.45 6.01 3.71
CA MET A 91 -15.23 5.18 4.89
C MET A 91 -14.17 5.76 5.85
N GLN A 92 -13.11 6.37 5.31
CA GLN A 92 -12.12 7.10 6.11
C GLN A 92 -12.72 8.35 6.77
N ARG A 93 -13.61 9.07 6.07
CA ARG A 93 -14.33 10.21 6.65
C ARG A 93 -15.27 9.78 7.77
N SER A 94 -16.06 8.72 7.58
CA SER A 94 -16.99 8.24 8.61
C SER A 94 -16.27 7.67 9.84
N SER A 95 -15.16 6.94 9.64
CA SER A 95 -14.32 6.47 10.76
C SER A 95 -13.64 7.63 11.50
N SER A 96 -13.15 8.66 10.79
CA SER A 96 -12.61 9.87 11.42
C SER A 96 -13.67 10.69 12.17
N LEU A 97 -14.91 10.73 11.67
CA LEU A 97 -16.03 11.38 12.34
C LEU A 97 -16.44 10.62 13.61
N ASN A 98 -16.48 9.28 13.54
CA ASN A 98 -16.75 8.45 14.72
C ASN A 98 -15.66 8.60 15.78
N TYR A 99 -14.38 8.65 15.39
CA TYR A 99 -13.27 8.92 16.32
C TYR A 99 -13.41 10.27 17.03
N LYS A 100 -13.81 11.34 16.31
CA LYS A 100 -14.08 12.66 16.91
C LYS A 100 -15.31 12.68 17.82
N LYS A 101 -16.30 11.82 17.57
CA LYS A 101 -17.53 11.71 18.37
C LYS A 101 -17.28 10.94 19.67
N THR A 102 -16.46 9.90 19.64
CA THR A 102 -16.11 9.08 20.81
C THR A 102 -15.00 9.67 21.68
N HIS A 103 -14.18 10.58 21.13
CA HIS A 103 -13.13 11.29 21.85
C HIS A 103 -13.38 12.80 21.85
N HIS A 104 -14.38 13.22 22.61
CA HIS A 104 -14.53 14.61 23.02
C HIS A 104 -13.42 14.90 24.03
N LEU A 105 -12.37 15.60 23.59
CA LEU A 105 -11.41 16.17 24.52
C LEU A 105 -12.19 17.09 25.48
N PRO A 106 -12.03 16.96 26.81
CA PRO A 106 -12.71 17.85 27.74
C PRO A 106 -12.31 19.28 27.39
N LEU A 107 -13.30 20.12 27.06
CA LEU A 107 -13.11 21.55 26.92
C LEU A 107 -12.47 22.04 28.21
N GLN A 108 -11.19 22.42 28.16
CA GLN A 108 -10.57 23.14 29.26
C GLN A 108 -11.33 24.46 29.39
N SER A 109 -12.16 24.53 30.43
CA SER A 109 -12.83 25.76 30.87
C SER A 109 -11.73 26.80 31.08
N ARG A 110 -11.65 27.78 30.18
CA ARG A 110 -10.91 29.01 30.44
C ARG A 110 -11.69 29.76 31.52
N LYS A 111 -11.33 29.51 32.77
CA LYS A 111 -11.65 30.40 33.88
C LYS A 111 -10.78 31.63 33.72
N ASN A 112 -11.39 32.76 33.38
CA ASN A 112 -10.87 34.08 33.69
C ASN A 112 -11.63 34.58 34.90
#